data_AF-A0AAV5TCJ3-F1
#
_entry.id   AF-A0AAV5TCJ3-F1
#
_cell.length_a   1.000
_cell.length_b   1.000
_cell.length_c   1.000
_cell.angle_alpha   90.00
_cell.angle_beta   90.00
_cell.angle_gamma   90.00
#
_symmetry.space_group_name_H-M   'P 1'
#
loop_
_entity.id
_entity.type
_entity.pdbx_description
1 polymer ?
#
loop_
_entity_poly.entity_id
_entity_poly.type
_entity_poly.pdbx_seq_one_letter_code
_entity_poly.pdbx_strand_id
1 'polypeptide(L)'
;MTKRYDIQGIRGLAIAGVLAFHLNDVAFPAGFIGVDMFFVLSGYLMAVILAKEPHLDMTVFRQFYVRRFKRIVPLYAILIATLTIIVPFILLRRDVLKYCEDVVWASAFATNIQTVLEKRDYFSELYDSNVLTHMWSLGVEIQYYLIVPFIILAQRKLSLKYKSFKFIPLLLISSLTFQLLSSPLLAFNLLPSRVWQFLAGALSHEYSPPSNGFPSGSNVIYEKLRTDEV
;
A
#
# COMPACT_ATOMS: atom_id res chain seq x y z
N MET A 1 11.54 -13.78 -13.31
CA MET A 1 10.11 -13.58 -12.99
C MET A 1 9.51 -12.81 -14.16
N THR A 2 8.62 -13.44 -14.94
CA THR A 2 7.91 -12.80 -16.05
C THR A 2 7.13 -11.59 -15.53
N LYS A 3 7.24 -10.46 -16.23
CA LYS A 3 6.59 -9.20 -15.85
C LYS A 3 5.07 -9.37 -16.04
N ARG A 4 4.30 -9.27 -14.96
CA ARG A 4 2.83 -9.34 -14.97
C ARG A 4 2.25 -8.04 -15.52
N TYR A 5 2.21 -7.95 -16.86
CA TYR A 5 1.70 -6.77 -17.57
C TYR A 5 0.21 -6.55 -17.33
N ASP A 6 -0.55 -7.61 -17.09
CA ASP A 6 -1.95 -7.59 -16.66
C ASP A 6 -2.14 -6.74 -15.39
N ILE A 7 -1.39 -7.05 -14.33
CA ILE A 7 -1.47 -6.31 -13.06
C ILE A 7 -1.00 -4.87 -13.22
N GLN A 8 0.04 -4.65 -14.04
CA GLN A 8 0.54 -3.29 -14.31
C GLN A 8 -0.48 -2.46 -15.10
N GLY A 9 -1.18 -3.07 -16.06
CA GLY A 9 -2.26 -2.44 -16.82
C GLY A 9 -3.42 -2.01 -15.92
N ILE A 10 -3.87 -2.89 -15.02
CA ILE A 10 -4.93 -2.56 -14.06
C ILE A 10 -4.49 -1.43 -13.11
N ARG A 11 -3.23 -1.43 -12.65
CA ARG A 11 -2.69 -0.30 -11.87
C ARG A 11 -2.68 1.02 -12.67
N GLY A 12 -2.35 0.95 -13.97
CA GLY A 12 -2.42 2.10 -14.86
C GLY A 12 -3.84 2.65 -15.00
N LEU A 13 -4.83 1.77 -15.17
CA LEU A 13 -6.25 2.15 -15.21
C LEU A 13 -6.71 2.77 -13.89
N ALA A 14 -6.28 2.22 -12.75
CA ALA A 14 -6.60 2.76 -11.44
C ALA A 14 -6.04 4.20 -11.28
N ILE A 15 -4.78 4.43 -11.69
CA ILE A 15 -4.18 5.77 -11.69
C ILE A 15 -4.93 6.72 -12.63
N ALA A 16 -5.29 6.27 -13.83
CA ALA A 16 -6.06 7.07 -14.78
C ALA A 16 -7.42 7.50 -14.21
N GLY A 17 -8.11 6.60 -13.48
CA GLY A 17 -9.35 6.92 -12.78
C GLY A 17 -9.15 8.00 -11.69
N VAL A 18 -8.08 7.91 -10.92
CA VAL A 18 -7.75 8.93 -9.90
C VAL A 18 -7.46 10.28 -10.57
N LEU A 19 -6.70 10.30 -11.67
CA LEU A 19 -6.45 11.53 -12.41
C LEU A 19 -7.74 12.13 -12.96
N ALA A 20 -8.62 11.31 -13.54
CA ALA A 20 -9.91 11.76 -14.06
C ALA A 20 -10.79 12.38 -12.97
N PHE A 21 -10.81 11.78 -11.77
CA PHE A 21 -11.51 12.36 -10.60
C PHE A 21 -11.00 13.75 -10.23
N HIS A 22 -9.68 13.97 -10.26
CA HIS A 22 -9.12 15.29 -9.94
C HIS A 22 -9.31 16.32 -11.07
N LEU A 23 -9.50 15.88 -12.31
CA LEU A 23 -9.80 16.77 -13.44
C LEU A 23 -11.27 17.21 -13.44
N ASN A 24 -12.19 16.30 -13.11
CA ASN A 24 -13.62 16.58 -13.03
C ASN A 24 -14.31 15.53 -12.15
N ASP A 25 -14.50 15.88 -10.88
CA ASP A 25 -15.13 15.04 -9.87
C ASP A 25 -16.63 14.82 -10.11
N VAL A 26 -17.31 15.77 -10.79
CA VAL A 26 -18.72 15.63 -11.19
C VAL A 26 -18.89 14.58 -12.31
N ALA A 27 -17.98 14.57 -13.30
CA ALA A 27 -18.02 13.62 -14.40
C ALA A 27 -17.49 12.23 -14.01
N PHE A 28 -16.52 12.18 -13.09
CA PHE A 28 -15.87 10.95 -12.65
C PHE A 28 -15.93 10.75 -11.13
N PRO A 29 -17.11 10.78 -10.49
CA PRO A 29 -17.23 10.78 -9.03
C PRO A 29 -16.69 9.51 -8.39
N ALA A 30 -16.61 8.40 -9.13
CA ALA A 30 -16.07 7.13 -8.66
C ALA A 30 -14.55 6.98 -8.84
N GLY A 31 -13.86 7.94 -9.45
CA GLY A 31 -12.44 7.79 -9.80
C GLY A 31 -11.51 7.70 -8.57
N PHE A 32 -11.93 8.18 -7.40
CA PHE A 32 -11.19 8.01 -6.14
C PHE A 32 -11.01 6.53 -5.75
N ILE A 33 -11.89 5.62 -6.21
CA ILE A 33 -11.79 4.17 -5.98
C ILE A 33 -10.49 3.59 -6.55
N GLY A 34 -9.87 4.28 -7.51
CA GLY A 34 -8.57 3.88 -8.06
C GLY A 34 -7.47 3.76 -6.98
N VAL A 35 -7.52 4.56 -5.91
CA VAL A 35 -6.58 4.43 -4.78
C VAL A 35 -6.79 3.09 -4.06
N ASP A 36 -8.05 2.73 -3.79
CA ASP A 36 -8.41 1.50 -3.12
C ASP A 36 -7.98 0.28 -3.96
N MET A 37 -8.22 0.32 -5.28
CA MET A 37 -7.73 -0.71 -6.21
C MET A 37 -6.20 -0.84 -6.18
N PHE A 38 -5.49 0.29 -6.12
CA PHE A 38 -4.03 0.28 -6.07
C PHE A 38 -3.51 -0.41 -4.80
N PHE A 39 -4.12 -0.15 -3.64
CA PHE A 39 -3.77 -0.81 -2.39
C PHE A 39 -4.08 -2.31 -2.40
N VAL A 40 -5.24 -2.72 -2.94
CA VAL A 40 -5.58 -4.14 -3.12
C VAL A 40 -4.56 -4.84 -4.02
N LEU A 41 -4.20 -4.26 -5.16
CA LEU A 41 -3.24 -4.85 -6.09
C LEU A 41 -1.82 -4.91 -5.50
N SER A 42 -1.43 -3.92 -4.72
CA SER A 42 -0.14 -3.93 -4.01
C SER A 42 -0.10 -5.00 -2.93
N GLY A 43 -1.19 -5.17 -2.16
CA GLY A 43 -1.35 -6.26 -1.19
C GLY A 43 -1.24 -7.64 -1.83
N TYR A 44 -1.97 -7.86 -2.93
CA TYR A 44 -1.88 -9.09 -3.73
C TYR A 44 -0.46 -9.38 -4.19
N LEU A 45 0.22 -8.40 -4.78
CA LEU A 45 1.57 -8.60 -5.30
C LEU A 45 2.60 -8.87 -4.19
N MET A 46 2.46 -8.24 -3.02
CA MET A 46 3.35 -8.53 -1.88
C MET A 46 3.11 -9.93 -1.35
N ALA A 47 1.84 -10.35 -1.21
CA ALA A 47 1.48 -11.70 -0.79
C ALA A 47 2.04 -12.76 -1.75
N VAL A 48 1.87 -12.60 -3.06
CA VAL A 48 2.43 -13.48 -4.10
C VAL A 48 3.94 -13.64 -3.95
N ILE A 49 4.66 -12.55 -3.69
CA ILE A 49 6.12 -12.56 -3.62
C ILE A 49 6.60 -13.24 -2.35
N LEU A 50 6.00 -12.92 -1.20
CA LEU A 50 6.37 -13.53 0.07
C LEU A 50 5.90 -14.99 0.19
N ALA A 51 4.79 -15.36 -0.45
CA ALA A 51 4.28 -16.74 -0.44
C ALA A 51 5.21 -17.73 -1.15
N LYS A 52 5.98 -17.28 -2.15
CA LYS A 52 6.95 -18.13 -2.89
C LYS A 52 8.18 -18.49 -2.09
N GLU A 53 8.49 -17.72 -1.06
CA GLU A 53 9.68 -17.93 -0.25
C GLU A 53 9.39 -19.07 0.75
N PRO A 54 10.14 -20.19 0.71
CA PRO A 54 9.88 -21.34 1.57
C PRO A 54 10.14 -21.01 3.04
N HIS A 55 11.12 -20.16 3.30
CA HIS A 55 11.48 -19.66 4.62
C HIS A 55 11.46 -18.13 4.60
N LEU A 56 10.96 -17.52 5.69
CA LEU A 56 10.96 -16.07 5.87
C LEU A 56 12.04 -15.72 6.89
N ASP A 57 13.27 -15.65 6.41
CA ASP A 57 14.44 -15.27 7.19
C ASP A 57 14.86 -13.81 6.90
N MET A 58 15.94 -13.37 7.54
CA MET A 58 16.41 -12.00 7.41
C MET A 58 16.98 -11.69 6.02
N THR A 59 17.45 -12.72 5.30
CA THR A 59 17.95 -12.58 3.92
C THR A 59 16.81 -12.26 2.98
N VAL A 60 15.69 -12.99 3.09
CA VAL A 60 14.47 -12.73 2.32
C VAL A 60 13.93 -11.33 2.61
N PHE A 61 13.89 -10.93 3.88
CA PHE A 61 13.41 -9.60 4.27
C PHE A 61 14.30 -8.50 3.67
N ARG A 62 15.63 -8.63 3.78
CA ARG A 62 16.58 -7.69 3.17
C ARG A 62 16.38 -7.59 1.66
N GLN A 63 16.27 -8.72 0.96
CA GLN A 63 16.06 -8.73 -0.49
C GLN A 63 14.72 -8.08 -0.87
N PHE A 64 13.66 -8.36 -0.10
CA PHE A 64 12.35 -7.75 -0.29
C PHE A 64 12.43 -6.23 -0.19
N TYR A 65 12.98 -5.71 0.91
CA TYR A 65 13.08 -4.26 1.13
C TYR A 65 13.99 -3.56 0.12
N VAL A 66 15.16 -4.14 -0.22
CA VAL A 66 16.08 -3.56 -1.22
C VAL A 66 15.42 -3.45 -2.59
N ARG A 67 14.67 -4.47 -3.03
CA ARG A 67 13.96 -4.43 -4.32
C ARG A 67 12.88 -3.35 -4.35
N ARG A 68 12.18 -3.11 -3.22
CA ARG A 68 11.17 -2.04 -3.11
C ARG A 68 11.80 -0.67 -3.07
N PHE A 69 12.84 -0.51 -2.27
CA PHE A 69 13.60 0.73 -2.16
C PHE A 69 14.13 1.17 -3.53
N LYS A 70 14.82 0.28 -4.26
CA LYS A 70 15.36 0.57 -5.61
C LYS A 70 14.28 0.88 -6.64
N ARG A 71 13.05 0.43 -6.44
CA ARG A 71 11.93 0.69 -7.36
C ARG A 71 11.27 2.05 -7.11
N ILE A 72 11.14 2.45 -5.84
CA ILE A 72 10.28 3.58 -5.45
C ILE A 72 11.11 4.83 -5.17
N VAL A 73 12.15 4.71 -4.36
CA VAL A 73 12.88 5.86 -3.82
C VAL A 73 13.55 6.72 -4.90
N PRO A 74 14.19 6.16 -5.95
CA PRO A 74 14.84 7.01 -6.96
C PRO A 74 13.87 7.97 -7.67
N LEU A 75 12.73 7.46 -8.15
CA LEU A 75 11.75 8.30 -8.83
C LEU A 75 11.07 9.28 -7.88
N TYR A 76 10.80 8.85 -6.64
CA TYR A 76 10.20 9.70 -5.62
C TYR A 76 11.13 10.87 -5.23
N ALA A 77 12.43 10.58 -5.04
CA ALA A 77 13.43 11.59 -4.73
C ALA A 77 13.63 12.58 -5.87
N ILE A 78 13.64 12.11 -7.13
CA ILE A 78 13.71 12.98 -8.31
C ILE A 78 12.50 13.91 -8.36
N LEU A 79 11.29 13.39 -8.09
CA LEU A 79 10.07 14.20 -8.06
C LEU A 79 10.16 15.30 -6.99
N ILE A 80 10.53 14.95 -5.75
CA ILE A 80 10.70 15.92 -4.67
C ILE A 80 11.77 16.97 -5.03
N ALA A 81 12.92 16.55 -5.54
CA ALA A 81 13.99 17.46 -5.94
C ALA A 81 13.54 18.41 -7.05
N THR A 82 12.84 17.90 -8.05
CA THR A 82 12.30 18.71 -9.16
C THR A 82 11.29 19.73 -8.65
N LEU A 83 10.35 19.32 -7.81
CA LEU A 83 9.37 20.23 -7.21
C LEU A 83 10.04 21.26 -6.30
N THR A 84 11.08 20.87 -5.55
CA THR A 84 11.84 21.79 -4.68
C THR A 84 12.52 22.89 -5.48
N ILE A 85 12.96 22.60 -6.70
CA ILE A 85 13.52 23.61 -7.62
C ILE A 85 12.41 24.50 -8.20
N ILE A 86 11.26 23.94 -8.59
CA ILE A 86 10.22 24.66 -9.34
C ILE A 86 9.32 25.52 -8.45
N VAL A 87 8.90 25.01 -7.28
CA VAL A 87 7.89 25.62 -6.41
C VAL A 87 8.18 27.08 -6.03
N PRO A 88 9.42 27.48 -5.70
CA PRO A 88 9.75 28.87 -5.36
C PRO A 88 9.47 29.88 -6.48
N PHE A 89 9.38 29.43 -7.73
CA PHE A 89 9.08 30.29 -8.89
C PHE A 89 7.58 30.44 -9.17
N ILE A 90 6.74 29.65 -8.50
CA ILE A 90 5.28 29.60 -8.75
C ILE A 90 4.50 30.12 -7.54
N LEU A 91 4.93 29.77 -6.33
CA LEU A 91 4.19 30.06 -5.09
C LEU A 91 4.67 31.33 -4.38
N LEU A 92 3.80 31.89 -3.54
CA LEU A 92 4.15 32.99 -2.64
C LEU A 92 5.13 32.50 -1.56
N ARG A 93 5.95 33.42 -1.04
CA ARG A 93 6.99 33.10 -0.03
C ARG A 93 6.44 32.33 1.18
N ARG A 94 5.24 32.66 1.66
CA ARG A 94 4.58 31.96 2.77
C ARG A 94 4.36 30.48 2.43
N ASP A 95 3.86 30.19 1.24
CA ASP A 95 3.51 28.85 0.82
C ASP A 95 4.77 28.03 0.48
N VAL A 96 5.85 28.69 0.03
CA VAL A 96 7.18 28.05 -0.11
C VAL A 96 7.72 27.58 1.23
N LEU A 97 7.59 28.38 2.30
CA LEU A 97 8.01 27.95 3.64
C LEU A 97 7.21 26.74 4.11
N LYS A 98 5.89 26.74 3.87
CA LYS A 98 5.04 25.60 4.19
C LYS A 98 5.42 24.36 3.38
N TYR A 99 5.70 24.54 2.09
CA TYR A 99 6.18 23.47 1.22
C TYR A 99 7.49 22.85 1.74
N CYS A 100 8.42 23.64 2.27
CA CYS A 100 9.65 23.09 2.88
C CYS A 100 9.35 22.16 4.07
N GLU A 101 8.34 22.47 4.90
CA GLU A 101 7.89 21.56 5.95
C GLU A 101 7.29 20.27 5.36
N ASP A 102 6.42 20.41 4.36
CA ASP A 102 5.77 19.28 3.68
C ASP A 102 6.79 18.35 3.00
N VAL A 103 7.91 18.89 2.48
CA VAL A 103 9.03 18.11 1.92
C VAL A 103 9.69 17.21 2.97
N VAL A 104 9.79 17.64 4.22
CA VAL A 104 10.36 16.81 5.30
C VAL A 104 9.47 15.59 5.54
N TRP A 105 8.16 15.80 5.63
CA TRP A 105 7.18 14.72 5.80
C TRP A 105 7.11 13.80 4.58
N ALA A 106 7.19 14.36 3.35
CA ALA A 106 7.26 13.58 2.13
C ALA A 106 8.52 12.72 2.07
N SER A 107 9.69 13.28 2.40
CA SER A 107 10.96 12.55 2.42
C SER A 107 10.93 11.37 3.40
N ALA A 108 10.17 11.49 4.49
CA ALA A 108 9.94 10.43 5.47
C ALA A 108 8.80 9.46 5.10
N PHE A 109 8.15 9.62 3.94
CA PHE A 109 6.95 8.85 3.53
C PHE A 109 5.82 8.93 4.56
N ALA A 110 5.62 10.12 5.14
CA ALA A 110 4.74 10.36 6.28
C ALA A 110 3.76 11.53 6.08
N THR A 111 3.54 12.01 4.85
CA THR A 111 2.55 13.07 4.57
C THR A 111 1.14 12.69 5.00
N ASN A 112 0.80 11.39 4.95
CA ASN A 112 -0.49 10.90 5.44
C ASN A 112 -0.67 11.09 6.97
N ILE A 113 0.41 11.01 7.74
CA ILE A 113 0.40 11.28 9.18
C ILE A 113 0.36 12.79 9.41
N GLN A 114 1.13 13.56 8.62
CA GLN A 114 1.11 15.02 8.67
C GLN A 114 -0.30 15.57 8.48
N THR A 115 -1.04 15.12 7.46
CA THR A 115 -2.42 15.53 7.18
C THR A 115 -3.31 15.37 8.41
N VAL A 116 -3.16 14.27 9.15
CA VAL A 116 -3.92 13.99 10.37
C VAL A 116 -3.51 14.93 11.52
N LEU A 117 -2.20 15.11 11.74
CA LEU A 117 -1.68 15.94 12.82
C LEU A 117 -2.05 17.42 12.63
N GLU A 118 -2.04 17.88 11.39
CA GLU A 118 -2.40 19.25 11.02
C GLU A 118 -3.91 19.43 10.80
N LYS A 119 -4.71 18.37 10.95
CA LYS A 119 -6.18 18.36 10.78
C LYS A 119 -6.63 18.87 9.40
N ARG A 120 -5.83 18.56 8.38
CA ARG A 120 -6.06 18.90 6.98
C ARG A 120 -7.12 18.01 6.36
N ASP A 121 -8.18 18.57 5.79
CA ASP A 121 -9.22 17.77 5.13
C ASP A 121 -8.92 17.62 3.64
N TYR A 122 -8.49 16.42 3.25
CA TYR A 122 -8.00 16.06 1.91
C TYR A 122 -8.97 16.48 0.78
N PHE A 123 -10.28 16.37 1.00
CA PHE A 123 -11.28 16.71 -0.02
C PHE A 123 -11.63 18.20 -0.06
N SER A 124 -11.41 18.92 1.04
CA SER A 124 -11.58 20.37 1.11
C SER A 124 -10.36 21.13 0.57
N GLU A 125 -9.19 20.47 0.54
CA GLU A 125 -7.89 21.04 0.16
C GLU A 125 -7.54 20.94 -1.32
N LEU A 126 -8.48 20.57 -2.20
CA LEU A 126 -8.28 20.69 -3.65
C LEU A 126 -7.99 22.14 -4.09
N TYR A 127 -8.24 23.12 -3.22
CA TYR A 127 -7.98 24.55 -3.41
C TYR A 127 -6.78 25.08 -2.63
N ASP A 128 -6.14 24.25 -1.81
CA ASP A 128 -4.95 24.65 -1.06
C ASP A 128 -3.69 24.38 -1.89
N SER A 129 -2.68 25.23 -1.75
CA SER A 129 -1.47 25.23 -2.60
C SER A 129 -0.51 24.05 -2.36
N ASN A 130 -0.98 22.98 -1.71
CA ASN A 130 -0.18 21.82 -1.36
C ASN A 130 0.09 20.91 -2.56
N VAL A 131 1.23 21.16 -3.21
CA VAL A 131 1.73 20.41 -4.37
C VAL A 131 2.06 18.94 -4.02
N LEU A 132 2.25 18.61 -2.74
CA LEU A 132 2.61 17.27 -2.28
C LEU A 132 1.41 16.46 -1.77
N THR A 133 0.19 16.97 -1.91
CA THR A 133 -1.04 16.32 -1.41
C THR A 133 -1.13 14.86 -1.83
N HIS A 134 -0.87 14.52 -3.10
CA HIS A 134 -1.02 13.14 -3.60
C HIS A 134 0.00 12.12 -3.05
N MET A 135 1.05 12.58 -2.35
CA MET A 135 2.12 11.73 -1.84
C MET A 135 1.67 10.83 -0.68
N TRP A 136 0.53 11.13 -0.04
CA TRP A 136 0.00 10.39 1.11
C TRP A 136 -0.18 8.89 0.81
N SER A 137 -0.73 8.57 -0.37
CA SER A 137 -1.09 7.21 -0.74
C SER A 137 0.15 6.32 -0.89
N LEU A 138 1.23 6.87 -1.46
CA LEU A 138 2.52 6.20 -1.55
C LEU A 138 3.18 6.05 -0.16
N GLY A 139 3.00 7.05 0.72
CA GLY A 139 3.41 6.94 2.12
C GLY A 139 2.78 5.74 2.82
N VAL A 140 1.45 5.60 2.72
CA VAL A 140 0.70 4.44 3.24
C VAL A 140 1.20 3.13 2.61
N GLU A 141 1.44 3.09 1.31
CA GLU A 141 1.95 1.90 0.62
C GLU A 141 3.34 1.47 1.14
N ILE A 142 4.26 2.42 1.35
CA ILE A 142 5.58 2.10 1.93
C ILE A 142 5.45 1.62 3.38
N GLN A 143 4.61 2.28 4.19
CA GLN A 143 4.37 1.85 5.57
C GLN A 143 3.82 0.41 5.60
N TYR A 144 2.90 0.07 4.69
CA TYR A 144 2.43 -1.31 4.51
C TYR A 144 3.57 -2.26 4.10
N TYR A 145 4.44 -1.85 3.17
CA TYR A 145 5.59 -2.66 2.77
C TYR A 145 6.53 -2.97 3.92
N LEU A 146 6.72 -2.05 4.86
CA LEU A 146 7.52 -2.29 6.06
C LEU A 146 6.93 -3.41 6.92
N ILE A 147 5.60 -3.45 7.09
CA ILE A 147 4.93 -4.39 8.01
C ILE A 147 4.55 -5.74 7.38
N VAL A 148 4.36 -5.81 6.05
CA VAL A 148 3.80 -7.01 5.41
C VAL A 148 4.63 -8.29 5.60
N PRO A 149 5.98 -8.30 5.59
CA PRO A 149 6.73 -9.53 5.85
C PRO A 149 6.47 -10.09 7.25
N PHE A 150 6.26 -9.21 8.24
CA PHE A 150 5.91 -9.59 9.60
C PHE A 150 4.47 -10.12 9.70
N ILE A 151 3.52 -9.54 8.96
CA ILE A 151 2.14 -10.05 8.91
C ILE A 151 2.13 -11.49 8.35
N ILE A 152 2.83 -11.73 7.25
CA ILE A 152 2.91 -13.07 6.64
C ILE A 152 3.67 -14.05 7.55
N LEU A 153 4.75 -13.60 8.19
CA LEU A 153 5.48 -14.42 9.17
C LEU A 153 4.59 -14.81 10.36
N ALA A 154 3.81 -13.87 10.90
CA ALA A 154 2.87 -14.10 11.98
C ALA A 154 1.79 -15.10 11.56
N GLN A 155 1.20 -14.95 10.36
CA GLN A 155 0.25 -15.89 9.80
C GLN A 155 0.84 -17.32 9.75
N ARG A 156 2.05 -17.49 9.20
CA ARG A 156 2.70 -18.81 9.10
C ARG A 156 2.94 -19.43 10.48
N LYS A 157 3.50 -18.66 11.43
CA LYS A 157 3.77 -19.15 12.80
C LYS A 157 2.49 -19.53 13.55
N LEU A 158 1.45 -18.72 13.43
CA LEU A 158 0.17 -18.96 14.11
C LEU A 158 -0.59 -20.14 13.51
N SER A 159 -0.57 -20.32 12.18
CA SER A 159 -1.17 -21.49 11.54
C SER A 159 -0.48 -22.80 11.92
N LEU A 160 0.86 -22.77 12.11
CA LEU A 160 1.61 -23.94 12.60
C LEU A 160 1.27 -24.26 14.07
N LYS A 161 1.19 -23.23 14.93
CA LYS A 161 0.94 -23.41 16.38
C LYS A 161 -0.51 -23.78 16.69
N TYR A 162 -1.47 -23.13 16.04
CA TYR A 162 -2.90 -23.22 16.34
C TYR A 162 -3.68 -23.80 15.15
N LYS A 163 -3.17 -24.89 14.56
CA LYS A 163 -3.68 -25.60 13.37
C LYS A 163 -5.01 -25.01 12.84
N SER A 164 -4.96 -24.35 11.68
CA SER A 164 -6.08 -23.68 11.00
C SER A 164 -6.43 -22.24 11.44
N PHE A 165 -5.66 -21.61 12.33
CA PHE A 165 -5.84 -20.17 12.62
C PHE A 165 -5.53 -19.27 11.42
N LYS A 166 -6.49 -18.40 11.04
CA LYS A 166 -6.35 -17.40 9.97
C LYS A 166 -6.24 -15.99 10.56
N PHE A 167 -5.01 -15.55 10.79
CA PHE A 167 -4.67 -14.22 11.30
C PHE A 167 -5.02 -13.08 10.33
N ILE A 168 -4.82 -13.28 9.02
CA ILE A 168 -5.05 -12.26 8.00
C ILE A 168 -6.52 -11.80 7.95
N PRO A 169 -7.54 -12.69 7.89
CA PRO A 169 -8.95 -12.28 7.98
C PRO A 169 -9.29 -11.52 9.27
N LEU A 170 -8.73 -11.94 10.41
CA LEU A 170 -8.95 -11.25 11.68
C LEU A 170 -8.40 -9.82 11.64
N LEU A 171 -7.17 -9.64 11.16
CA LEU A 171 -6.54 -8.33 11.01
C LEU A 171 -7.27 -7.46 9.99
N LEU A 172 -7.79 -8.05 8.92
CA LEU A 172 -8.62 -7.36 7.92
C LEU A 172 -9.89 -6.80 8.56
N ILE A 173 -10.64 -7.65 9.28
CA ILE A 173 -11.89 -7.24 9.95
C ILE A 173 -11.58 -6.14 10.97
N SER A 174 -10.52 -6.30 11.77
CA SER A 174 -10.10 -5.29 12.75
C SER A 174 -9.77 -3.94 12.10
N SER A 175 -9.02 -3.93 10.99
CA SER A 175 -8.70 -2.72 10.23
C SER A 175 -9.95 -2.07 9.61
N LEU A 176 -10.86 -2.88 9.06
CA LEU A 176 -12.13 -2.40 8.49
C LEU A 176 -13.03 -1.80 9.57
N THR A 177 -13.17 -2.46 10.73
CA THR A 177 -13.89 -1.93 11.88
C THR A 177 -13.29 -0.61 12.35
N PHE A 178 -11.95 -0.52 12.45
CA PHE A 178 -11.28 0.72 12.79
C PHE A 178 -11.58 1.84 11.78
N GLN A 179 -11.61 1.55 10.46
CA GLN A 179 -12.02 2.53 9.46
C GLN A 179 -13.46 3.02 9.67
N LEU A 180 -14.41 2.10 9.90
CA LEU A 180 -15.83 2.43 10.05
C LEU A 180 -16.14 3.24 11.32
N LEU A 181 -15.33 3.07 12.37
CA LEU A 181 -15.47 3.80 13.63
C LEU A 181 -14.65 5.10 13.70
N SER A 182 -13.77 5.33 12.72
CA SER A 182 -12.89 6.50 12.68
C SER A 182 -13.55 7.71 12.02
N SER A 183 -13.08 8.92 12.35
CA SER A 183 -13.46 10.13 11.63
C SER A 183 -13.00 10.07 10.15
N PRO A 184 -13.63 10.80 9.22
CA PRO A 184 -13.25 10.79 7.80
C PRO A 184 -11.76 11.08 7.58
N LEU A 185 -11.19 12.03 8.34
CA LEU A 185 -9.78 12.37 8.32
C LEU A 185 -8.87 11.17 8.63
N LEU A 186 -9.16 10.46 9.72
CA LEU A 186 -8.39 9.30 10.16
C LEU A 186 -8.61 8.11 9.23
N ALA A 187 -9.87 7.83 8.90
CA ALA A 187 -10.27 6.76 8.01
C ALA A 187 -9.57 6.87 6.66
N PHE A 188 -9.45 8.09 6.12
CA PHE A 188 -8.87 8.31 4.81
C PHE A 188 -7.35 8.17 4.78
N ASN A 189 -6.65 8.70 5.79
CA ASN A 189 -5.20 8.93 5.73
C ASN A 189 -4.35 7.90 6.50
N LEU A 190 -4.85 7.34 7.59
CA LEU A 190 -4.01 6.50 8.43
C LEU A 190 -3.83 5.09 7.88
N LEU A 191 -2.65 4.51 8.06
CA LEU A 191 -2.40 3.11 7.68
C LEU A 191 -3.38 2.13 8.35
N PRO A 192 -3.62 2.15 9.67
CA PRO A 192 -4.49 1.15 10.33
C PRO A 192 -5.91 1.09 9.78
N SER A 193 -6.47 2.19 9.26
CA SER A 193 -7.78 2.17 8.60
C SER A 193 -7.72 1.65 7.17
N ARG A 194 -6.56 1.62 6.53
CA ARG A 194 -6.39 1.19 5.13
C ARG A 194 -5.81 -0.21 4.96
N VAL A 195 -5.24 -0.80 6.01
CA VAL A 195 -4.62 -2.14 5.96
C VAL A 195 -5.57 -3.20 5.38
N TRP A 196 -6.88 -3.14 5.66
CA TRP A 196 -7.85 -4.11 5.14
C TRP A 196 -7.84 -4.22 3.61
N GLN A 197 -7.53 -3.15 2.88
CA GLN A 197 -7.51 -3.14 1.41
C GLN A 197 -6.35 -4.00 0.89
N PHE A 198 -5.17 -3.80 1.47
CA PHE A 198 -4.02 -4.63 1.17
C PHE A 198 -4.26 -6.09 1.57
N LEU A 199 -4.88 -6.34 2.72
CA LEU A 199 -5.18 -7.71 3.18
C LEU A 199 -6.25 -8.39 2.32
N ALA A 200 -7.22 -7.66 1.78
CA ALA A 200 -8.18 -8.20 0.82
C ALA A 200 -7.45 -8.70 -0.44
N GLY A 201 -6.45 -7.95 -0.92
CA GLY A 201 -5.55 -8.41 -1.97
C GLY A 201 -4.70 -9.62 -1.58
N ALA A 202 -4.22 -9.69 -0.35
CA ALA A 202 -3.49 -10.85 0.13
C ALA A 202 -4.37 -12.12 0.21
N LEU A 203 -5.62 -11.98 0.63
CA LEU A 203 -6.58 -13.09 0.68
C LEU A 203 -6.99 -13.57 -0.70
N SER A 204 -7.15 -12.68 -1.69
CA SER A 204 -7.50 -13.11 -3.04
C SER A 204 -6.42 -14.02 -3.65
N HIS A 205 -5.16 -13.85 -3.27
CA HIS A 205 -4.08 -14.79 -3.61
C HIS A 205 -4.24 -16.16 -2.92
N GLU A 206 -4.62 -16.19 -1.64
CA GLU A 206 -4.82 -17.45 -0.91
C GLU A 206 -5.94 -18.31 -1.51
N TYR A 207 -7.01 -17.69 -2.00
CA TYR A 207 -8.16 -18.37 -2.59
C TYR A 207 -8.11 -18.51 -4.12
N SER A 208 -7.10 -17.96 -4.78
CA SER A 208 -6.93 -18.17 -6.22
C SER A 208 -6.55 -19.63 -6.50
N PRO A 209 -7.21 -20.32 -7.44
CA PRO A 209 -6.81 -21.67 -7.82
C PRO A 209 -5.36 -21.64 -8.34
N PRO A 210 -4.57 -22.72 -8.12
CA PRO A 210 -3.21 -22.80 -8.63
C PRO A 210 -3.23 -22.69 -10.16
N SER A 211 -2.99 -21.49 -10.69
CA SER A 211 -2.78 -21.29 -12.12
C SER A 211 -1.46 -21.93 -12.51
N ASN A 212 -1.38 -22.58 -13.68
CA ASN A 212 -0.16 -23.19 -14.23
C ASN A 212 1.05 -22.26 -14.08
N GLY A 213 1.88 -22.51 -13.06
CA GLY A 213 3.05 -21.70 -12.69
C GLY A 213 3.10 -21.18 -11.25
N PHE A 214 2.03 -21.29 -10.46
CA PHE A 214 2.01 -20.91 -9.04
C PHE A 214 1.27 -21.93 -8.18
N PRO A 215 1.93 -22.58 -7.21
CA PRO A 215 1.22 -23.38 -6.22
C PRO A 215 0.35 -22.45 -5.36
N SER A 216 -0.91 -22.80 -5.19
CA SER A 216 -1.81 -22.19 -4.22
C SER A 216 -1.22 -22.37 -2.81
N GLY A 217 -1.32 -21.32 -1.98
CA GLY A 217 -0.81 -21.35 -0.61
C GLY A 217 -1.46 -22.41 0.27
N SER A 218 -2.68 -22.88 -0.07
CA SER A 218 -3.30 -24.00 0.62
C SER A 218 -2.59 -25.32 0.29
N ASN A 219 -2.26 -25.57 -0.97
CA ASN A 219 -1.67 -26.85 -1.39
C ASN A 219 -0.27 -27.06 -0.81
N VAL A 220 0.57 -26.02 -0.69
CA VAL A 220 1.93 -26.17 -0.11
C VAL A 220 1.88 -26.53 1.38
N ILE A 221 0.91 -25.99 2.13
CA ILE A 221 0.77 -26.28 3.57
C ILE A 221 0.22 -27.69 3.77
N TYR A 222 -0.78 -28.11 3.00
CA TYR A 222 -1.38 -29.45 3.13
C TYR A 222 -0.51 -30.57 2.56
N GLU A 223 0.24 -30.33 1.49
CA GLU A 223 1.08 -31.35 0.83
C GLU A 223 2.36 -31.63 1.64
N LYS A 224 2.87 -30.63 2.38
CA LYS A 224 3.98 -30.82 3.32
C LYS A 224 3.55 -31.55 4.59
N LEU A 225 2.37 -31.26 5.12
CA LEU A 225 1.80 -31.99 6.25
C LEU A 225 1.49 -33.46 5.92
N ARG A 226 1.16 -33.78 4.65
CA ARG A 226 0.91 -35.15 4.20
C ARG A 226 2.18 -35.98 3.98
N THR A 227 3.32 -35.32 3.70
CA THR A 227 4.60 -36.01 3.46
C THR A 227 5.41 -36.25 4.72
N ASP A 228 5.12 -35.52 5.80
CA ASP A 228 5.74 -35.72 7.12
C ASP A 228 4.96 -36.74 8.00
N GLU A 229 3.83 -37.27 7.53
CA GLU A 229 2.98 -38.28 8.21
C GLU A 229 3.07 -39.71 7.59
N VAL A 230 4.01 -39.95 6.67
CA VAL A 230 4.30 -41.27 6.05
C VAL A 230 5.76 -41.63 6.25
#